data_AF-A0A851M6C1-F1
#
_entry.id   AF-A0A851M6C1-F1
#
_cell.length_a   1.000
_cell.length_b   1.000
_cell.length_c   1.000
_cell.angle_alpha   90.00
_cell.angle_beta   90.00
_cell.angle_gamma   90.00
#
_symmetry.space_group_name_H-M   'P 1'
#
loop_
_entity.id
_entity.type
_entity.pdbx_description
1 polymer ?
#
loop_
_entity_poly.entity_id
_entity_poly.type
_entity_poly.pdbx_seq_one_letter_code
_entity_poly.pdbx_strand_id
1 'polypeptide(L)' 'ALFAARRNKNTVDMHDFEDAKDKIYMGPERKSMVLREEERRATAYHEAGHAIVAEILPGTDPVHKVTIMPRGW' A
#
# COMPACT_ATOMS: atom_id res chain seq x y z
N ALA A 1 -8.90 -4.60 -15.36
CA ALA A 1 -10.32 -4.96 -15.59
C ALA A 1 -11.06 -5.37 -14.31
N LEU A 2 -10.58 -6.34 -13.53
CA LEU A 2 -11.30 -6.84 -12.32
C LEU A 2 -11.62 -5.75 -11.28
N PHE A 3 -10.70 -4.82 -11.01
CA PHE A 3 -10.95 -3.71 -10.08
C PHE A 3 -12.03 -2.73 -10.58
N ALA A 4 -11.96 -2.34 -11.86
CA ALA A 4 -12.97 -1.51 -12.51
C ALA A 4 -14.37 -2.16 -12.46
N ALA A 5 -14.45 -3.46 -12.77
CA ALA A 5 -15.69 -4.23 -12.74
C ALA A 5 -16.28 -4.34 -11.32
N ARG A 6 -15.44 -4.58 -10.29
CA ARG A 6 -15.89 -4.59 -8.88
C ARG A 6 -16.47 -3.25 -8.42
N ARG A 7 -16.06 -2.16 -9.06
CA ARG A 7 -16.55 -0.80 -8.81
C ARG A 7 -17.69 -0.39 -9.75
N ASN A 8 -18.20 -1.31 -10.58
CA ASN A 8 -19.19 -1.06 -11.61
C ASN A 8 -18.81 0.10 -12.57
N LYS A 9 -17.51 0.24 -12.87
CA LYS A 9 -17.05 1.23 -13.85
C LYS A 9 -17.26 0.73 -15.28
N ASN A 10 -17.66 1.64 -16.16
CA ASN A 10 -17.80 1.37 -17.59
C ASN A 10 -16.47 1.40 -18.35
N THR A 11 -15.45 2.04 -17.79
CA THR A 11 -14.10 2.16 -18.37
C THR A 11 -13.03 1.88 -17.33
N VAL A 12 -11.88 1.37 -17.75
CA VAL A 12 -10.70 1.18 -16.90
C VAL A 12 -9.88 2.47 -16.91
N ASP A 13 -9.49 2.95 -15.74
CA ASP A 13 -8.62 4.12 -15.59
C ASP A 13 -7.28 3.76 -14.94
N MET A 14 -6.39 4.76 -14.81
CA MET A 14 -5.07 4.58 -14.21
C MET A 14 -5.13 4.09 -12.76
N HIS A 15 -6.19 4.43 -12.01
CA HIS A 15 -6.33 3.98 -10.63
C HIS A 15 -6.53 2.46 -10.56
N ASP A 16 -7.28 1.88 -11.51
CA ASP A 16 -7.46 0.42 -11.58
C ASP A 16 -6.16 -0.32 -11.95
N PHE A 17 -5.25 0.33 -12.68
CA PHE A 17 -3.91 -0.19 -12.95
C PHE A 17 -2.99 -0.09 -11.74
N GLU A 18 -3.01 1.04 -11.02
CA GLU A 18 -2.26 1.21 -9.77
C GLU A 18 -2.66 0.16 -8.72
N ASP A 19 -3.96 -0.10 -8.53
CA ASP A 19 -4.42 -1.13 -7.60
C ASP A 19 -4.00 -2.55 -8.02
N ALA A 20 -3.95 -2.81 -9.33
CA ALA A 20 -3.48 -4.08 -9.86
C ALA A 20 -1.98 -4.27 -9.62
N LYS A 21 -1.18 -3.21 -9.87
CA LYS A 21 0.24 -3.17 -9.56
C LYS A 21 0.48 -3.43 -8.07
N ASP A 22 -0.17 -2.67 -7.19
CA ASP A 22 -0.03 -2.84 -5.74
C ASP A 22 -0.37 -4.25 -5.28
N LYS A 23 -1.43 -4.85 -5.81
CA LYS A 23 -1.81 -6.22 -5.46
C LYS A 23 -0.74 -7.24 -5.87
N ILE A 24 -0.08 -7.04 -7.01
CA ILE A 24 0.98 -7.94 -7.50
C ILE A 24 2.26 -7.77 -6.69
N TYR A 25 2.71 -6.53 -6.50
CA TYR A 25 3.99 -6.24 -5.85
C TYR A 25 3.94 -6.39 -4.33
N MET A 26 2.84 -5.98 -3.69
CA MET A 26 2.72 -5.97 -2.22
C MET A 26 1.78 -7.04 -1.66
N GLY A 27 1.05 -7.76 -2.52
CA GLY A 27 0.02 -8.72 -2.12
C GLY A 27 -1.34 -8.07 -1.82
N PRO A 28 -2.37 -8.89 -1.54
CA PRO A 28 -3.71 -8.41 -1.27
C PRO A 28 -3.77 -7.66 0.08
N GLU A 29 -4.52 -6.56 0.11
CA GLU A 29 -4.78 -5.78 1.32
C GLU A 29 -5.84 -6.45 2.20
N ARG A 30 -5.56 -6.58 3.51
CA ARG A 30 -6.48 -7.16 4.49
C ARG A 30 -7.35 -6.10 5.16
N LYS A 31 -8.46 -5.74 4.51
CA LYS A 31 -9.36 -4.67 4.96
C LYS A 31 -10.20 -4.99 6.19
N SER A 32 -10.38 -6.27 6.53
CA SER A 32 -11.22 -6.71 7.65
C SER A 32 -10.48 -6.80 8.99
N MET A 33 -9.16 -6.55 9.00
CA MET A 33 -8.36 -6.65 10.22
C MET A 33 -8.61 -5.42 11.08
N VAL A 34 -9.14 -5.62 12.28
CA VAL A 34 -9.33 -4.54 13.26
C VAL A 34 -7.99 -4.33 13.97
N LEU A 35 -7.33 -3.22 13.68
CA LEU A 35 -6.11 -2.78 14.35
C LEU A 35 -6.48 -1.83 15.49
N ARG A 36 -5.88 -2.01 16.67
CA ARG A 36 -6.03 -1.05 17.76
C ARG A 36 -5.32 0.26 17.38
N GLU A 37 -5.82 1.38 17.89
CA GLU A 37 -5.23 2.71 17.60
C GLU A 37 -3.75 2.79 17.94
N GLU A 38 -3.34 2.19 19.06
CA GLU A 38 -1.96 2.16 19.52
C GLU A 38 -1.05 1.35 18.58
N GLU A 39 -1.49 0.16 18.17
CA GLU A 39 -0.78 -0.69 17.21
C GLU A 39 -0.66 0.02 15.86
N ARG A 40 -1.75 0.62 15.37
CA ARG A 40 -1.76 1.40 14.13
C ARG A 40 -0.75 2.55 14.18
N ARG A 41 -0.66 3.24 15.32
CA ARG A 41 0.28 4.34 15.53
C ARG A 41 1.72 3.84 15.58
N ALA A 42 1.98 2.73 16.27
CA ALA A 42 3.29 2.12 16.31
C ALA A 42 3.76 1.69 14.91
N THR A 43 2.90 1.03 14.13
CA THR A 43 3.18 0.67 12.74
C THR A 43 3.42 1.91 11.88
N ALA A 44 2.64 2.98 12.06
CA ALA A 44 2.88 4.23 11.34
C ALA A 44 4.27 4.81 11.58
N TYR A 45 4.73 4.84 12.83
CA TYR A 45 6.08 5.29 13.14
C TYR A 45 7.16 4.35 12.58
N HIS A 46 6.93 3.04 12.62
CA HIS A 46 7.86 2.06 12.06
C HIS A 46 8.06 2.25 10.56
N GLU A 47 6.96 2.28 9.79
CA GLU A 47 7.01 2.46 8.34
C GLU A 47 7.52 3.85 7.93
N ALA A 48 7.19 4.89 8.71
CA ALA A 48 7.74 6.23 8.49
C ALA A 48 9.26 6.26 8.70
N GLY A 49 9.79 5.49 9.66
CA GLY A 49 11.23 5.34 9.86
C GLY A 49 11.92 4.78 8.62
N HIS A 50 11.39 3.69 8.05
CA HIS A 50 11.91 3.13 6.80
C HIS A 50 11.85 4.13 5.65
N ALA A 51 10.73 4.83 5.49
CA ALA A 51 10.53 5.81 4.44
C ALA A 51 11.55 6.96 4.51
N ILE A 52 11.75 7.52 5.70
CA ILE A 52 12.66 8.66 5.92
C ILE A 52 14.11 8.23 5.69
N VAL A 53 14.51 7.07 6.21
CA VAL A 53 15.88 6.57 6.05
C VAL A 53 16.19 6.28 4.58
N ALA A 54 15.25 5.65 3.86
CA ALA A 54 15.39 5.35 2.45
C ALA A 54 15.47 6.63 1.59
N GLU A 55 14.74 7.68 1.92
CA GLU A 55 14.76 8.95 1.18
C GLU A 55 16.06 9.74 1.37
N ILE A 56 16.64 9.72 2.58
CA ILE A 56 17.78 10.58 2.91
C ILE A 56 19.12 9.92 2.53
N LEU A 57 19.19 8.59 2.49
CA LEU A 57 20.45 7.89 2.21
C LEU A 57 20.73 7.85 0.70
N PRO A 58 21.90 8.31 0.23
CA PRO A 58 22.24 8.21 -1.18
C PRO A 58 22.47 6.76 -1.61
N GLY A 59 22.01 6.41 -2.81
CA GLY A 59 22.21 5.08 -3.41
C GLY A 59 21.16 4.04 -3.03
N THR A 60 20.09 4.44 -2.34
CA THR A 60 18.89 3.62 -2.12
C THR A 60 17.93 3.71 -3.30
N ASP A 61 17.10 2.67 -3.46
CA ASP A 61 16.01 2.71 -4.43
C ASP A 61 14.94 3.73 -3.98
N PRO A 62 14.37 4.52 -4.90
CA PRO A 62 13.39 5.54 -4.56
C PRO A 62 12.11 4.93 -3.99
N VAL A 63 11.59 5.53 -2.92
CA VAL A 63 10.39 5.06 -2.25
C VAL A 63 9.15 5.29 -3.14
N HIS A 64 8.52 4.22 -3.59
CA HIS A 64 7.36 4.30 -4.49
C HIS A 64 6.03 4.46 -3.74
N LYS A 65 5.85 3.71 -2.65
CA LYS A 65 4.62 3.72 -1.85
C LYS A 65 4.88 3.11 -0.47
N VAL A 66 4.36 3.76 0.56
CA VAL A 66 4.43 3.32 1.96
C VAL A 66 3.02 3.24 2.53
N THR A 67 2.71 2.21 3.30
CA THR A 67 1.39 2.02 3.89
C THR A 67 1.47 1.25 5.20
N ILE A 68 0.59 1.58 6.13
CA ILE A 68 0.40 0.86 7.39
C ILE A 68 -0.66 -0.24 7.29
N MET A 69 -1.31 -0.34 6.12
CA MET A 69 -2.35 -1.34 5.90
C MET A 69 -1.70 -2.71 5.78
N PRO A 70 -2.17 -3.71 6.54
CA PRO A 70 -1.63 -5.06 6.48
C PRO A 70 -1.87 -5.67 5.08
N ARG A 71 -0.81 -6.22 4.50
CA ARG A 71 -0.85 -6.92 3.21
C ARG A 71 -0.24 -8.31 3.36
N GLY A 72 -0.78 -9.27 2.60
CA GLY A 72 -0.34 -10.66 2.63
C GLY A 72 -1.47 -11.66 2.40
N TRP A 73 -1.10 -12.88 2.00
CA TRP A 73 -2.00 -14.00 1.76
C TRP A 73 -2.50 -14.58 3.08
#